data_AF-R1CGP2-F1
#
_entry.id   AF-R1CGP2-F1
#
_cell.length_a   1.000
_cell.length_b   1.000
_cell.length_c   1.000
_cell.angle_alpha   90.00
_cell.angle_beta   90.00
_cell.angle_gamma   90.00
#
_symmetry.space_group_name_H-M   'P 1'
#
loop_
_entity.id
_entity.type
_entity.pdbx_description
1 polymer ?
#
loop_
_entity_poly.entity_id
_entity_poly.type
_entity_poly.pdbx_seq_one_letter_code
_entity_poly.pdbx_strand_id
1 'polypeptide(L)'
;MHYRIRGEECRHIQAANIARGQLQEEYNIPDSPIGQGNININEALQNQQNMDQIAEENRRALTGEYEDEGHFYCDNVEEFGVALERLKNVPLPYDRANALNGSNITFGIELEFVDGDSDAIARELYELGIISEPRMVRYHDSGTPGKWTLERDGSVTSGRRGGELVSPVLRDTPETWEQIEKICEVAKRHGARINYKCGGHVHVSMEPLDTARQRWRRFFKAIKGYEETIYRASGGNEGRIRSGHSYYAMPFNERASYGTRRRVTMESESDVHSLVEDIGNRNRYYGINLTNIHRPDKPNTIEFRYFNGSLDPATIQANIKIAAGIIMASEKVRSKDLRDAPTPETMKRRGNMLNNARNERNNQSLMEFLDIFFSRKRDKEHVLGVLARNTWR
;
A
#
# COMPACT_ATOMS: atom_id res chain seq x y z
N MET A 1 -23.28 -11.51 -10.63
CA MET A 1 -24.20 -11.53 -9.47
C MET A 1 -23.69 -12.57 -8.47
N HIS A 2 -22.82 -12.17 -7.55
CA HIS A 2 -22.45 -12.99 -6.38
C HIS A 2 -22.28 -12.04 -5.19
N TYR A 3 -23.43 -11.70 -4.62
CA TYR A 3 -23.52 -11.18 -3.27
C TYR A 3 -23.02 -12.25 -2.30
N ARG A 4 -21.84 -12.05 -1.72
CA ARG A 4 -21.59 -12.53 -0.36
C ARG A 4 -21.93 -11.37 0.56
N ILE A 5 -23.21 -11.25 0.86
CA ILE A 5 -23.70 -10.50 2.02
C ILE A 5 -23.13 -11.23 3.24
N ARG A 6 -22.14 -10.61 3.88
CA ARG A 6 -21.78 -10.88 5.28
C ARG A 6 -21.54 -9.53 5.95
N GLY A 7 -22.58 -9.05 6.62
CA GLY A 7 -22.56 -7.94 7.56
C GLY A 7 -22.66 -6.57 6.91
N GLU A 8 -23.89 -6.10 6.66
CA GLU A 8 -24.18 -4.69 6.44
C GLU A 8 -24.06 -3.93 7.77
N GLU A 9 -22.85 -3.71 8.25
CA GLU A 9 -22.51 -2.71 9.26
C GLU A 9 -20.99 -2.72 9.50
N CYS A 10 -20.36 -1.55 9.49
CA CYS A 10 -18.99 -1.40 9.96
C CYS A 10 -18.92 -1.91 11.41
N ARG A 11 -17.90 -2.70 11.79
CA ARG A 11 -17.81 -3.28 13.15
C ARG A 11 -17.71 -2.22 14.26
N HIS A 12 -17.25 -1.02 13.91
CA HIS A 12 -17.31 0.17 14.77
C HIS A 12 -18.73 0.72 14.92
N ILE A 13 -19.57 0.62 13.88
CA ILE A 13 -21.01 0.91 13.94
C ILE A 13 -21.72 -0.16 14.76
N GLN A 14 -21.36 -1.45 14.64
CA GLN A 14 -21.90 -2.48 15.55
C GLN A 14 -21.53 -2.21 17.01
N ALA A 15 -20.28 -1.87 17.31
CA ALA A 15 -19.87 -1.51 18.67
C ALA A 15 -20.54 -0.21 19.17
N ALA A 16 -20.68 0.80 18.31
CA ALA A 16 -21.39 2.04 18.63
C ALA A 16 -22.91 1.83 18.76
N ASN A 17 -23.51 0.92 17.99
CA ASN A 17 -24.91 0.53 18.07
C ASN A 17 -25.17 -0.36 19.29
N ILE A 18 -24.21 -1.20 19.69
CA ILE A 18 -24.25 -1.97 20.95
C ILE A 18 -24.14 -1.00 22.14
N ALA A 19 -23.26 0.00 22.09
CA ALA A 19 -23.18 1.05 23.11
C ALA A 19 -24.43 1.94 23.14
N ARG A 20 -25.01 2.28 21.98
CA ARG A 20 -26.32 2.97 21.88
C ARG A 20 -27.49 2.10 22.34
N GLY A 21 -27.40 0.78 22.17
CA GLY A 21 -28.40 -0.20 22.63
C GLY A 21 -28.37 -0.38 24.15
N GLN A 22 -27.18 -0.40 24.76
CA GLN A 22 -27.02 -0.36 26.21
C GLN A 22 -27.53 0.96 26.81
N LEU A 23 -27.36 2.09 26.10
CA LEU A 23 -28.00 3.35 26.47
C LEU A 23 -29.53 3.32 26.31
N GLN A 24 -30.09 2.43 25.48
CA GLN A 24 -31.54 2.31 25.29
C GLN A 24 -32.20 1.41 26.34
N GLU A 25 -31.49 0.42 26.87
CA GLU A 25 -31.97 -0.40 27.99
C GLU A 25 -31.96 0.35 29.34
N GLU A 26 -31.20 1.45 29.45
CA GLU A 26 -31.25 2.37 30.60
C GLU A 26 -32.37 3.42 30.52
N TYR A 27 -33.12 3.49 29.41
CA TYR A 27 -34.31 4.35 29.26
C TYR A 27 -35.59 3.54 29.19
N ASN A 28 -35.97 2.95 30.33
CA ASN A 28 -37.36 2.58 30.58
C ASN A 28 -37.74 2.78 32.04
N ILE A 29 -37.85 4.05 32.47
CA ILE A 29 -38.71 4.46 33.58
C ILE A 29 -39.41 5.78 33.16
N PRO A 30 -40.75 5.88 33.26
CA PRO A 30 -41.48 7.11 32.99
C PRO A 30 -41.40 8.10 34.16
N ASP A 31 -41.43 9.39 33.80
CA ASP A 31 -41.50 10.61 34.63
C ASP A 31 -40.19 11.32 35.06
N SER A 32 -40.19 12.64 34.79
CA SER A 32 -39.33 13.76 35.25
C SER A 32 -38.19 14.31 34.36
N PRO A 33 -37.90 15.64 34.45
CA PRO A 33 -37.52 16.47 33.31
C PRO A 33 -36.08 17.04 33.36
N ILE A 34 -35.56 17.35 32.16
CA ILE A 34 -34.34 18.14 31.83
C ILE A 34 -33.00 17.52 32.25
N GLY A 35 -32.22 17.11 31.25
CA GLY A 35 -30.78 16.87 31.36
C GLY A 35 -30.10 16.84 30.00
N GLN A 36 -29.41 17.92 29.63
CA GLN A 36 -28.52 17.96 28.47
C GLN A 36 -27.33 17.00 28.67
N GLY A 37 -27.31 15.88 27.94
CA GLY A 37 -26.15 14.99 27.90
C GLY A 37 -25.06 15.53 26.98
N ASN A 38 -24.02 16.14 27.55
CA ASN A 38 -22.78 16.45 26.85
C ASN A 38 -22.09 15.14 26.45
N ILE A 39 -21.95 14.88 25.15
CA ILE A 39 -21.12 13.77 24.65
C ILE A 39 -19.66 14.10 25.01
N ASN A 40 -19.08 13.33 25.92
CA ASN A 40 -17.69 13.49 26.32
C ASN A 40 -16.78 12.96 25.20
N ILE A 41 -16.23 13.88 24.39
CA ILE A 41 -15.33 13.57 23.26
C ILE A 41 -14.18 12.63 23.68
N ASN A 42 -13.76 12.69 24.95
CA ASN A 42 -12.73 11.80 25.47
C ASN A 42 -13.19 10.34 25.59
N GLU A 43 -14.45 10.08 25.93
CA GLU A 43 -15.00 8.71 25.99
C GLU A 43 -15.20 8.11 24.60
N ALA A 44 -15.65 8.90 23.63
CA ALA A 44 -15.77 8.46 22.24
C ALA A 44 -14.40 8.09 21.63
N LEU A 45 -13.38 8.91 21.88
CA LEU A 45 -11.99 8.62 21.50
C LEU A 45 -11.43 7.38 22.22
N GLN A 46 -11.84 7.14 23.46
CA GLN A 46 -11.41 5.98 24.25
C GLN A 46 -12.02 4.67 23.74
N ASN A 47 -13.32 4.67 23.42
CA ASN A 47 -13.99 3.48 22.87
C ASN A 47 -13.43 3.09 21.48
N GLN A 48 -13.06 4.09 20.67
CA GLN A 48 -12.39 3.85 19.39
C GLN A 48 -11.00 3.19 19.55
N GLN A 49 -10.24 3.55 20.59
CA GLN A 49 -8.93 2.96 20.87
C GLN A 49 -9.02 1.49 21.30
N ASN A 50 -10.07 1.11 22.04
CA ASN A 50 -10.27 -0.27 22.49
C ASN A 50 -10.64 -1.22 21.33
N MET A 51 -11.41 -0.74 20.34
CA MET A 51 -11.76 -1.54 19.15
C MET A 51 -10.55 -1.76 18.24
N ASP A 52 -9.70 -0.74 18.08
CA ASP A 52 -8.42 -0.85 17.37
C ASP A 52 -7.50 -1.92 17.99
N GLN A 53 -7.58 -2.10 19.31
CA GLN A 53 -6.77 -3.06 20.07
C GLN A 53 -7.20 -4.51 19.82
N ILE A 54 -8.50 -4.81 19.91
CA ILE A 54 -9.04 -6.17 19.67
C ILE A 54 -8.77 -6.61 18.21
N ALA A 55 -8.85 -5.69 17.26
CA ALA A 55 -8.52 -5.97 15.86
C ALA A 55 -7.03 -6.33 15.67
N GLU A 56 -6.14 -5.65 16.39
CA GLU A 56 -4.70 -5.88 16.29
C GLU A 56 -4.26 -7.14 17.03
N GLU A 57 -4.86 -7.47 18.17
CA GLU A 57 -4.63 -8.73 18.90
C GLU A 57 -5.12 -9.95 18.10
N ASN A 58 -6.31 -9.87 17.49
CA ASN A 58 -6.80 -10.93 16.61
C ASN A 58 -5.91 -11.13 15.37
N ARG A 59 -5.38 -10.04 14.80
CA ARG A 59 -4.43 -10.14 13.67
C ARG A 59 -3.07 -10.69 14.08
N ARG A 60 -2.53 -10.32 15.25
CA ARG A 60 -1.31 -10.93 15.79
C ARG A 60 -1.49 -12.41 16.10
N ALA A 61 -2.65 -12.81 16.63
CA ALA A 61 -2.99 -14.21 16.88
C ALA A 61 -3.17 -15.03 15.59
N LEU A 62 -3.48 -14.40 14.46
CA LEU A 62 -3.62 -15.03 13.14
C LEU A 62 -2.30 -15.18 12.37
N THR A 63 -1.21 -14.49 12.76
CA THR A 63 0.04 -14.40 11.96
C THR A 63 1.28 -14.85 12.73
N GLY A 64 1.34 -16.11 13.18
CA GLY A 64 2.54 -16.72 13.79
C GLY A 64 3.83 -16.69 12.93
N GLU A 65 3.79 -16.04 11.76
CA GLU A 65 4.86 -15.86 10.78
C GLU A 65 5.46 -14.45 10.75
N TYR A 66 4.94 -13.48 11.51
CA TYR A 66 5.51 -12.12 11.53
C TYR A 66 6.83 -12.08 12.31
N GLU A 67 7.91 -11.69 11.63
CA GLU A 67 9.24 -11.59 12.23
C GLU A 67 9.66 -10.11 12.43
N ASP A 68 10.20 -9.78 13.60
CA ASP A 68 10.87 -8.51 13.87
C ASP A 68 12.26 -8.81 14.44
N GLU A 69 13.29 -8.57 13.64
CA GLU A 69 14.68 -8.87 14.00
C GLU A 69 15.29 -7.80 14.92
N GLY A 70 14.58 -6.69 15.18
CA GLY A 70 15.08 -5.59 16.02
C GLY A 70 16.33 -4.90 15.48
N HIS A 71 16.70 -5.15 14.23
CA HIS A 71 17.79 -4.47 13.54
C HIS A 71 17.36 -3.06 13.14
N PHE A 72 18.25 -2.07 13.27
CA PHE A 72 18.04 -0.68 12.85
C PHE A 72 19.32 -0.16 12.17
N TYR A 73 19.26 0.24 10.90
CA TYR A 73 20.39 0.87 10.22
C TYR A 73 20.80 2.19 10.86
N CYS A 74 19.85 2.91 11.49
CA CYS A 74 20.17 4.11 12.25
C CYS A 74 21.14 3.87 13.43
N ASP A 75 21.24 2.64 13.95
CA ASP A 75 22.26 2.27 14.95
C ASP A 75 23.54 1.70 14.32
N ASN A 76 23.49 1.34 13.04
CA ASN A 76 24.52 0.61 12.32
C ASN A 76 24.87 1.34 11.02
N VAL A 77 25.27 2.62 11.14
CA VAL A 77 25.48 3.51 9.99
C VAL A 77 26.61 3.02 9.07
N GLU A 78 27.67 2.43 9.63
CA GLU A 78 28.75 1.83 8.84
C GLU A 78 28.25 0.61 8.05
N GLU A 79 27.46 -0.26 8.69
CA GLU A 79 26.81 -1.40 8.03
C GLU A 79 25.91 -0.94 6.87
N PHE A 80 25.12 0.12 7.09
CA PHE A 80 24.32 0.73 6.04
C PHE A 80 25.19 1.21 4.86
N GLY A 81 26.31 1.89 5.13
CA GLY A 81 27.23 2.36 4.10
C GLY A 81 27.81 1.21 3.26
N VAL A 82 28.27 0.15 3.94
CA VAL A 82 28.78 -1.07 3.27
C VAL A 82 27.69 -1.74 2.44
N ALA A 83 26.48 -1.89 2.99
CA ALA A 83 25.34 -2.50 2.29
C ALA A 83 24.91 -1.67 1.08
N LEU A 84 24.83 -0.34 1.21
CA LEU A 84 24.47 0.58 0.14
C LEU A 84 25.46 0.51 -1.03
N GLU A 85 26.76 0.43 -0.78
CA GLU A 85 27.77 0.28 -1.84
C GLU A 85 27.73 -1.12 -2.47
N ARG A 86 27.67 -2.17 -1.66
CA ARG A 86 27.61 -3.56 -2.13
C ARG A 86 26.41 -3.80 -3.04
N LEU A 87 25.22 -3.34 -2.64
CA LEU A 87 23.97 -3.66 -3.32
C LEU A 87 23.77 -2.91 -4.66
N LYS A 88 24.63 -1.94 -5.00
CA LYS A 88 24.62 -1.30 -6.33
C LYS A 88 24.81 -2.30 -7.47
N ASN A 89 25.64 -3.32 -7.23
CA ASN A 89 26.14 -4.22 -8.29
C ASN A 89 25.68 -5.68 -8.13
N VAL A 90 24.88 -5.99 -7.11
CA VAL A 90 24.37 -7.34 -6.86
C VAL A 90 22.92 -7.43 -7.37
N PRO A 91 22.50 -8.51 -8.06
CA PRO A 91 21.11 -8.75 -8.43
C PRO A 91 20.15 -8.64 -7.24
N LEU A 92 18.92 -8.16 -7.48
CA LEU A 92 17.93 -8.07 -6.41
C LEU A 92 17.46 -9.49 -6.07
N PRO A 93 17.31 -9.82 -4.78
CA PRO A 93 16.71 -11.10 -4.40
C PRO A 93 15.25 -11.15 -4.84
N TYR A 94 14.74 -12.36 -5.08
CA TYR A 94 13.32 -12.58 -5.37
C TYR A 94 12.79 -13.71 -4.49
N ASP A 95 11.91 -13.36 -3.57
CA ASP A 95 11.33 -14.31 -2.62
C ASP A 95 10.10 -14.96 -3.24
N ARG A 96 10.09 -16.30 -3.35
CA ARG A 96 8.92 -17.05 -3.85
C ARG A 96 7.91 -17.41 -2.76
N ALA A 97 8.14 -17.01 -1.52
CA ALA A 97 7.21 -17.23 -0.42
C ALA A 97 7.50 -16.25 0.72
N ASN A 98 6.45 -15.84 1.45
CA ASN A 98 6.58 -14.97 2.62
C ASN A 98 7.39 -13.67 2.34
N ALA A 99 7.17 -13.07 1.17
CA ALA A 99 7.84 -11.85 0.78
C ALA A 99 7.35 -10.62 1.58
N LEU A 100 6.14 -10.67 2.14
CA LEU A 100 5.49 -9.61 2.91
C LEU A 100 5.42 -9.90 4.41
N ASN A 101 6.27 -10.80 4.92
CA ASN A 101 6.49 -11.04 6.34
C ASN A 101 5.24 -11.46 7.12
N GLY A 102 4.58 -12.52 6.64
CA GLY A 102 3.37 -13.10 7.23
C GLY A 102 2.14 -12.20 7.11
N SER A 103 2.19 -11.17 6.25
CA SER A 103 1.08 -10.25 6.06
C SER A 103 -0.02 -10.85 5.19
N ASN A 104 -1.27 -10.76 5.66
CA ASN A 104 -2.46 -11.13 4.91
C ASN A 104 -2.98 -9.99 4.00
N ILE A 105 -2.23 -8.90 3.86
CA ILE A 105 -2.62 -7.76 3.02
C ILE A 105 -2.79 -8.19 1.57
N THR A 106 -3.88 -7.74 0.94
CA THR A 106 -4.07 -7.93 -0.50
C THR A 106 -3.50 -6.77 -1.27
N PHE A 107 -3.04 -7.07 -2.49
CA PHE A 107 -2.54 -6.07 -3.41
C PHE A 107 -2.94 -6.41 -4.85
N GLY A 108 -2.78 -5.45 -5.75
CA GLY A 108 -2.86 -5.65 -7.20
C GLY A 108 -1.77 -4.82 -7.87
N ILE A 109 -1.38 -5.18 -9.08
CA ILE A 109 -0.38 -4.45 -9.85
C ILE A 109 -0.80 -4.25 -11.30
N GLU A 110 -0.34 -3.13 -11.86
CA GLU A 110 -0.47 -2.78 -13.28
C GLU A 110 0.95 -2.64 -13.85
N LEU A 111 1.26 -3.42 -14.89
CA LEU A 111 2.58 -3.50 -15.52
C LEU A 111 2.49 -2.99 -16.95
N GLU A 112 2.86 -1.73 -17.16
CA GLU A 112 2.91 -1.12 -18.49
C GLU A 112 4.19 -1.54 -19.24
N PHE A 113 4.06 -1.78 -20.54
CA PHE A 113 5.18 -2.05 -21.45
C PHE A 113 4.93 -1.50 -22.85
N VAL A 114 6.02 -1.23 -23.57
CA VAL A 114 6.01 -0.85 -24.99
C VAL A 114 6.51 -1.99 -25.87
N ASP A 115 6.35 -1.82 -27.18
CA ASP A 115 6.85 -2.68 -28.26
C ASP A 115 6.29 -4.09 -28.36
N GLY A 116 6.19 -4.88 -27.29
CA GLY A 116 5.88 -6.32 -27.37
C GLY A 116 4.61 -6.63 -28.17
N ASP A 117 4.60 -7.77 -28.87
CA ASP A 117 3.43 -8.23 -29.64
C ASP A 117 2.30 -8.61 -28.67
N SER A 118 1.35 -7.70 -28.49
CA SER A 118 0.28 -7.84 -27.49
C SER A 118 -0.61 -9.04 -27.77
N ASP A 119 -0.82 -9.41 -29.03
CA ASP A 119 -1.64 -10.57 -29.38
C ASP A 119 -0.90 -11.88 -29.09
N ALA A 120 0.42 -11.93 -29.32
CA ALA A 120 1.23 -13.10 -29.00
C ALA A 120 1.38 -13.29 -27.48
N ILE A 121 1.61 -12.20 -26.73
CA ILE A 121 1.64 -12.19 -25.26
C ILE A 121 0.30 -12.71 -24.72
N ALA A 122 -0.81 -12.16 -25.20
CA ALA A 122 -2.12 -12.57 -24.71
C ALA A 122 -2.42 -14.05 -25.01
N ARG A 123 -2.14 -14.51 -26.23
CA ARG A 123 -2.36 -15.92 -26.60
C ARG A 123 -1.58 -16.88 -25.71
N GLU A 124 -0.29 -16.64 -25.48
CA GLU A 124 0.50 -17.53 -24.64
C GLU A 124 0.05 -17.48 -23.17
N LEU A 125 -0.18 -16.29 -22.61
CA LEU A 125 -0.66 -16.18 -21.23
C LEU A 125 -2.04 -16.81 -21.05
N TYR A 126 -2.88 -16.83 -22.08
CA TYR A 126 -4.17 -17.51 -22.07
C TYR A 126 -4.02 -19.03 -22.10
N GLU A 127 -3.11 -19.56 -22.94
CA GLU A 127 -2.78 -20.99 -22.99
C GLU A 127 -2.19 -21.49 -21.66
N LEU A 128 -1.41 -20.65 -20.97
CA LEU A 128 -0.92 -20.90 -19.61
C LEU A 128 -2.01 -20.77 -18.54
N GLY A 129 -3.22 -20.33 -18.91
CA GLY A 129 -4.33 -20.11 -18.00
C GLY A 129 -4.15 -18.93 -17.04
N ILE A 130 -3.29 -17.96 -17.36
CA ILE A 130 -3.00 -16.80 -16.50
C ILE A 130 -3.99 -15.66 -16.75
N ILE A 131 -4.26 -15.33 -18.02
CA ILE A 131 -5.20 -14.27 -18.40
C ILE A 131 -6.56 -14.82 -18.85
N SER A 132 -7.59 -13.96 -18.87
CA SER A 132 -8.95 -14.37 -19.21
C SER A 132 -9.27 -14.41 -20.71
N GLU A 133 -8.53 -13.66 -21.53
CA GLU A 133 -8.84 -13.46 -22.95
C GLU A 133 -7.57 -13.68 -23.80
N PRO A 134 -7.63 -14.42 -24.92
CA PRO A 134 -6.47 -14.68 -25.78
C PRO A 134 -6.05 -13.48 -26.65
N ARG A 135 -6.47 -12.26 -26.28
CA ARG A 135 -6.24 -11.01 -27.01
C ARG A 135 -6.18 -9.84 -26.05
N MET A 136 -5.55 -8.75 -26.49
CA MET A 136 -5.62 -7.49 -25.76
C MET A 136 -7.05 -6.95 -25.74
N VAL A 137 -7.54 -6.59 -24.55
CA VAL A 137 -8.88 -6.05 -24.33
C VAL A 137 -8.87 -4.52 -24.28
N ARG A 138 -10.05 -3.91 -24.19
CA ARG A 138 -10.16 -2.45 -24.06
C ARG A 138 -9.72 -2.01 -22.66
N TYR A 139 -9.41 -0.73 -22.54
CA TYR A 139 -9.11 -0.08 -21.27
C TYR A 139 -10.30 -0.22 -20.30
N HIS A 140 -10.06 -0.71 -19.07
CA HIS A 140 -11.06 -1.02 -18.03
C HIS A 140 -12.15 -1.99 -18.48
N ASP A 141 -11.83 -2.95 -19.36
CA ASP A 141 -12.78 -4.02 -19.67
C ASP A 141 -12.95 -4.94 -18.46
N SER A 142 -14.16 -5.46 -18.23
CA SER A 142 -14.41 -6.28 -17.04
C SER A 142 -13.68 -7.61 -17.15
N GLY A 143 -12.61 -7.79 -16.37
CA GLY A 143 -11.84 -9.03 -16.31
C GLY A 143 -12.60 -10.21 -15.69
N THR A 144 -12.07 -11.42 -15.86
CA THR A 144 -12.57 -12.60 -15.13
C THR A 144 -12.00 -12.61 -13.72
N PRO A 145 -12.81 -12.83 -12.67
CA PRO A 145 -12.32 -12.91 -11.29
C PRO A 145 -11.16 -13.91 -11.14
N GLY A 146 -10.07 -13.46 -10.52
CA GLY A 146 -8.88 -14.29 -10.30
C GLY A 146 -7.98 -14.50 -11.52
N LYS A 147 -8.26 -13.84 -12.66
CA LYS A 147 -7.40 -13.85 -13.84
C LYS A 147 -6.83 -12.46 -14.09
N TRP A 148 -5.67 -12.44 -14.73
CA TRP A 148 -5.06 -11.22 -15.25
C TRP A 148 -5.77 -10.77 -16.53
N THR A 149 -5.62 -9.50 -16.89
CA THR A 149 -6.02 -8.95 -18.19
C THR A 149 -4.81 -8.30 -18.86
N LEU A 150 -4.78 -8.34 -20.20
CA LEU A 150 -3.88 -7.50 -21.00
C LEU A 150 -4.72 -6.41 -21.64
N GLU A 151 -4.55 -5.18 -21.19
CA GLU A 151 -5.35 -4.03 -21.59
C GLU A 151 -4.59 -3.10 -22.52
N ARG A 152 -5.35 -2.39 -23.35
CA ARG A 152 -4.83 -1.27 -24.13
C ARG A 152 -4.68 -0.05 -23.21
N ASP A 153 -3.47 0.50 -23.13
CA ASP A 153 -3.22 1.80 -22.49
C ASP A 153 -2.79 2.85 -23.54
N GLY A 154 -3.40 4.03 -23.47
CA GLY A 154 -3.22 5.07 -24.47
C GLY A 154 -1.81 5.68 -24.52
N SER A 155 -1.02 5.50 -23.46
CA SER A 155 0.32 6.07 -23.33
C SER A 155 1.43 5.12 -23.81
N VAL A 156 1.20 3.81 -23.77
CA VAL A 156 2.19 2.78 -24.12
C VAL A 156 1.80 1.87 -25.30
N THR A 157 0.52 1.82 -25.70
CA THR A 157 0.06 0.98 -26.83
C THR A 157 0.09 1.72 -28.17
N SER A 158 0.69 1.10 -29.18
CA SER A 158 0.64 1.51 -30.60
C SER A 158 0.25 0.33 -31.49
N GLY A 159 -0.96 0.39 -32.08
CA GLY A 159 -1.50 -0.72 -32.86
C GLY A 159 -1.65 -1.99 -32.01
N ARG A 160 -0.95 -3.06 -32.40
CA ARG A 160 -0.91 -4.37 -31.70
C ARG A 160 0.35 -4.53 -30.83
N ARG A 161 1.00 -3.41 -30.48
CA ARG A 161 2.28 -3.40 -29.76
C ARG A 161 2.16 -2.60 -28.48
N GLY A 162 2.72 -3.13 -27.40
CA GLY A 162 2.63 -2.53 -26.05
C GLY A 162 1.26 -2.71 -25.40
N GLY A 163 1.18 -2.46 -24.10
CA GLY A 163 -0.03 -2.67 -23.32
C GLY A 163 0.22 -2.58 -21.82
N GLU A 164 -0.82 -2.89 -21.06
CA GLU A 164 -0.79 -2.93 -19.61
C GLU A 164 -1.31 -4.28 -19.12
N LEU A 165 -0.50 -5.00 -18.35
CA LEU A 165 -0.93 -6.22 -17.68
C LEU A 165 -1.49 -5.86 -16.31
N VAL A 166 -2.79 -6.08 -16.11
CA VAL A 166 -3.52 -5.74 -14.89
C VAL A 166 -3.82 -7.02 -14.11
N SER A 167 -3.44 -7.03 -12.83
CA SER A 167 -3.61 -8.21 -12.00
C SER A 167 -5.03 -8.34 -11.43
N PRO A 168 -5.46 -9.57 -11.08
CA PRO A 168 -6.55 -9.73 -10.12
C PRO A 168 -6.09 -9.27 -8.72
N VAL A 169 -6.95 -9.40 -7.72
CA VAL A 169 -6.52 -9.23 -6.31
C VAL A 169 -5.59 -10.38 -5.94
N LEU A 170 -4.34 -10.04 -5.61
CA LEU A 170 -3.25 -10.94 -5.25
C LEU A 170 -3.00 -10.99 -3.73
N ARG A 171 -2.24 -12.01 -3.32
CA ARG A 171 -1.80 -12.26 -1.94
C ARG A 171 -0.34 -12.72 -1.95
N ASP A 172 0.34 -12.66 -0.81
CA ASP A 172 1.70 -13.18 -0.66
C ASP A 172 1.70 -14.73 -0.65
N THR A 173 1.60 -15.34 -1.83
CA THR A 173 1.62 -16.80 -2.00
C THR A 173 2.63 -17.22 -3.07
N PRO A 174 3.16 -18.46 -3.02
CA PRO A 174 4.08 -18.94 -4.05
C PRO A 174 3.52 -18.85 -5.47
N GLU A 175 2.24 -19.13 -5.65
CA GLU A 175 1.56 -19.05 -6.94
C GLU A 175 1.53 -17.61 -7.48
N THR A 176 1.35 -16.62 -6.60
CA THR A 176 1.38 -15.21 -6.99
C THR A 176 2.75 -14.81 -7.52
N TRP A 177 3.81 -15.19 -6.82
CA TRP A 177 5.18 -14.85 -7.22
C TRP A 177 5.59 -15.61 -8.49
N GLU A 178 5.26 -16.89 -8.61
CA GLU A 178 5.49 -17.65 -9.84
C GLU A 178 4.75 -17.03 -11.04
N GLN A 179 3.49 -16.61 -10.86
CA GLN A 179 2.74 -15.93 -11.92
C GLN A 179 3.39 -14.61 -12.36
N ILE A 180 3.84 -13.77 -11.42
CA ILE A 180 4.52 -12.50 -11.76
C ILE A 180 5.81 -12.78 -12.56
N GLU A 181 6.61 -13.77 -12.14
CA GLU A 181 7.82 -14.19 -12.84
C GLU A 181 7.50 -14.67 -14.27
N LYS A 182 6.49 -15.55 -14.42
CA LYS A 182 6.07 -16.08 -15.71
C LYS A 182 5.53 -15.00 -16.65
N ILE A 183 4.73 -14.07 -16.14
CA ILE A 183 4.20 -12.94 -16.92
C ILE A 183 5.33 -12.08 -17.47
N CYS A 184 6.31 -11.73 -16.63
CA CYS A 184 7.48 -10.96 -17.05
C CYS A 184 8.31 -11.70 -18.12
N GLU A 185 8.48 -13.01 -17.96
CA GLU A 185 9.19 -13.87 -18.92
C GLU A 185 8.49 -13.87 -20.29
N VAL A 186 7.19 -14.15 -20.32
CA VAL A 186 6.38 -14.20 -21.55
C VAL A 186 6.38 -12.83 -22.25
N ALA A 187 6.16 -11.76 -21.50
CA ALA A 187 6.17 -10.40 -22.04
C ALA A 187 7.50 -10.09 -22.73
N LYS A 188 8.63 -10.32 -22.05
CA LYS A 188 9.97 -10.10 -22.62
C LYS A 188 10.22 -10.96 -23.86
N ARG A 189 9.81 -12.24 -23.82
CA ARG A 189 10.01 -13.19 -24.92
C ARG A 189 9.32 -12.73 -26.21
N HIS A 190 8.13 -12.14 -26.08
CA HIS A 190 7.38 -11.54 -27.19
C HIS A 190 7.71 -10.07 -27.44
N GLY A 191 8.87 -9.61 -26.96
CA GLY A 191 9.46 -8.33 -27.34
C GLY A 191 9.00 -7.12 -26.52
N ALA A 192 8.33 -7.32 -25.39
CA ALA A 192 7.98 -6.23 -24.49
C ALA A 192 9.23 -5.56 -23.93
N ARG A 193 9.20 -4.22 -23.88
CA ARG A 193 10.28 -3.40 -23.35
C ARG A 193 9.72 -2.35 -22.40
N ILE A 194 10.59 -1.87 -21.51
CA ILE A 194 10.31 -0.76 -20.61
C ILE A 194 11.00 0.48 -21.16
N ASN A 195 10.33 1.63 -21.06
CA ASN A 195 10.93 2.93 -21.32
C ASN A 195 10.31 4.00 -20.39
N TYR A 196 10.69 5.26 -20.59
CA TYR A 196 10.26 6.39 -19.78
C TYR A 196 8.74 6.65 -19.74
N LYS A 197 7.95 6.03 -20.64
CA LYS A 197 6.48 6.14 -20.62
C LYS A 197 5.86 5.19 -19.61
N CYS A 198 6.46 4.02 -19.43
CA CYS A 198 5.90 2.93 -18.65
C CYS A 198 5.88 3.28 -17.15
N GLY A 199 4.71 3.27 -16.54
CA GLY A 199 4.48 3.27 -15.11
C GLY A 199 4.37 1.85 -14.54
N GLY A 200 4.60 1.73 -13.24
CA GLY A 200 4.22 0.57 -12.45
C GLY A 200 3.30 1.03 -11.34
N HIS A 201 2.08 0.49 -11.29
CA HIS A 201 1.12 0.85 -10.25
C HIS A 201 0.95 -0.31 -9.28
N VAL A 202 0.94 0.00 -7.98
CA VAL A 202 0.66 -0.98 -6.93
C VAL A 202 -0.57 -0.52 -6.16
N HIS A 203 -1.63 -1.32 -6.21
CA HIS A 203 -2.84 -1.14 -5.44
C HIS A 203 -2.71 -1.95 -4.15
N VAL A 204 -2.92 -1.33 -3.00
CA VAL A 204 -2.87 -2.01 -1.70
C VAL A 204 -4.19 -1.82 -0.97
N SER A 205 -4.73 -2.88 -0.39
CA SER A 205 -5.96 -2.81 0.40
C SER A 205 -5.89 -1.72 1.48
N MET A 206 -6.95 -0.92 1.60
CA MET A 206 -7.07 0.08 2.66
C MET A 206 -7.54 -0.52 4.00
N GLU A 207 -7.91 -1.81 4.03
CA GLU A 207 -8.41 -2.51 5.22
C GLU A 207 -7.53 -2.30 6.48
N PRO A 208 -6.19 -2.32 6.42
CA PRO A 208 -5.37 -2.06 7.62
C PRO A 208 -5.57 -0.66 8.19
N LEU A 209 -5.92 0.35 7.37
CA LEU A 209 -6.17 1.72 7.84
C LEU A 209 -7.55 1.85 8.48
N ASP A 210 -8.56 1.20 7.90
CA ASP A 210 -9.95 1.17 8.39
C ASP A 210 -10.51 2.60 8.66
N THR A 211 -11.49 2.74 9.54
CA THR A 211 -11.97 4.02 10.08
C THR A 211 -11.06 4.59 11.17
N ALA A 212 -9.88 4.01 11.43
CA ALA A 212 -9.01 4.44 12.52
C ALA A 212 -8.23 5.72 12.15
N ARG A 213 -8.63 6.87 12.71
CA ARG A 213 -8.01 8.19 12.42
C ARG A 213 -6.49 8.19 12.54
N GLN A 214 -5.94 7.54 13.57
CA GLN A 214 -4.50 7.56 13.81
C GLN A 214 -3.72 6.77 12.76
N ARG A 215 -4.31 5.73 12.17
CA ARG A 215 -3.69 4.94 11.09
C ARG A 215 -3.56 5.78 9.81
N TRP A 216 -4.62 6.50 9.44
CA TRP A 216 -4.58 7.50 8.36
C TRP A 216 -3.56 8.61 8.60
N ARG A 217 -3.46 9.12 9.84
CA ARG A 217 -2.45 10.14 10.19
C ARG A 217 -1.03 9.61 10.03
N ARG A 218 -0.78 8.34 10.38
CA ARG A 218 0.53 7.69 10.17
C ARG A 218 0.83 7.48 8.70
N PHE A 219 -0.15 7.04 7.91
CA PHE A 219 -0.04 6.94 6.45
C PHE A 219 0.36 8.28 5.82
N PHE A 220 -0.36 9.36 6.13
CA PHE A 220 -0.01 10.67 5.60
C PHE A 220 1.33 11.21 6.12
N LYS A 221 1.75 10.87 7.35
CA LYS A 221 3.10 11.20 7.84
C LYS A 221 4.17 10.45 7.05
N ALA A 222 3.96 9.17 6.73
CA ALA A 222 4.88 8.37 5.95
C ALA A 222 5.07 8.97 4.55
N ILE A 223 3.96 9.26 3.85
CA ILE A 223 4.02 9.87 2.52
C ILE A 223 4.66 11.27 2.58
N LYS A 224 4.19 12.15 3.47
CA LYS A 224 4.77 13.50 3.61
C LYS A 224 6.26 13.45 3.93
N GLY A 225 6.67 12.56 4.83
CA GLY A 225 8.02 12.52 5.39
C GLY A 225 9.04 11.80 4.53
N TYR A 226 8.62 10.88 3.66
CA TYR A 226 9.57 10.07 2.89
C TYR A 226 9.26 10.02 1.39
N GLU A 227 8.46 10.93 0.85
CA GLU A 227 8.13 10.98 -0.58
C GLU A 227 9.36 11.03 -1.49
N GLU A 228 10.38 11.81 -1.13
CA GLU A 228 11.65 11.82 -1.86
C GLU A 228 12.26 10.40 -1.87
N THR A 229 12.26 9.71 -0.73
CA THR A 229 12.84 8.36 -0.62
C THR A 229 12.05 7.35 -1.46
N ILE A 230 10.72 7.49 -1.49
CA ILE A 230 9.83 6.70 -2.36
C ILE A 230 10.15 6.97 -3.83
N TYR A 231 10.32 8.24 -4.23
CA TYR A 231 10.74 8.61 -5.59
C TYR A 231 12.11 8.02 -5.96
N ARG A 232 13.09 8.04 -5.05
CA ARG A 232 14.37 7.39 -5.30
C ARG A 232 14.21 5.88 -5.48
N ALA A 233 13.40 5.22 -4.65
CA ALA A 233 13.12 3.79 -4.85
C ALA A 233 12.34 3.52 -6.15
N SER A 234 11.62 4.51 -6.67
CA SER A 234 10.74 4.36 -7.82
C SER A 234 11.45 4.22 -9.16
N GLY A 235 12.73 4.62 -9.24
CA GLY A 235 13.49 4.59 -10.49
C GLY A 235 13.78 3.20 -11.05
N GLY A 236 13.65 2.15 -10.22
CA GLY A 236 13.76 0.76 -10.65
C GLY A 236 15.12 0.45 -11.30
N ASN A 237 15.10 -0.29 -12.42
CA ASN A 237 16.32 -0.64 -13.16
C ASN A 237 16.88 0.50 -14.02
N GLU A 238 16.15 1.60 -14.20
CA GLU A 238 16.60 2.75 -14.99
C GLU A 238 17.51 3.71 -14.20
N GLY A 239 17.62 3.54 -12.87
CA GLY A 239 18.49 4.34 -12.01
C GLY A 239 18.00 5.76 -11.72
N ARG A 240 16.83 6.13 -12.24
CA ARG A 240 16.22 7.46 -12.15
C ARG A 240 14.70 7.41 -12.35
N ILE A 241 14.01 8.44 -11.90
CA ILE A 241 12.54 8.54 -12.03
C ILE A 241 12.17 8.75 -13.51
N ARG A 242 11.08 8.11 -13.98
CA ARG A 242 10.58 8.30 -15.34
C ARG A 242 10.16 9.74 -15.58
N SER A 243 10.45 10.31 -16.75
CA SER A 243 10.15 11.71 -17.07
C SER A 243 8.65 12.06 -17.01
N GLY A 244 7.76 11.09 -17.21
CA GLY A 244 6.31 11.27 -17.08
C GLY A 244 5.80 11.49 -15.65
N HIS A 245 6.65 11.36 -14.62
CA HIS A 245 6.21 11.46 -13.22
C HIS A 245 5.57 12.82 -12.89
N SER A 246 6.04 13.91 -13.49
CA SER A 246 5.52 15.26 -13.26
C SER A 246 4.09 15.48 -13.76
N TYR A 247 3.55 14.54 -14.55
CA TYR A 247 2.18 14.57 -15.06
C TYR A 247 1.33 13.40 -14.58
N TYR A 248 1.92 12.22 -14.39
CA TYR A 248 1.19 10.99 -14.12
C TYR A 248 1.42 10.41 -12.71
N ALA A 249 2.33 11.01 -11.94
CA ALA A 249 2.67 10.63 -10.57
C ALA A 249 3.23 11.85 -9.80
N MET A 250 2.50 12.96 -9.81
CA MET A 250 2.89 14.23 -9.18
C MET A 250 3.13 14.09 -7.66
N PRO A 251 3.99 14.94 -7.07
CA PRO A 251 4.23 14.94 -5.62
C PRO A 251 2.94 15.11 -4.81
N PHE A 252 2.74 14.25 -3.83
CA PHE A 252 1.59 14.19 -2.92
C PHE A 252 1.93 14.69 -1.50
N ASN A 253 3.18 15.02 -1.19
CA ASN A 253 3.62 15.50 0.13
C ASN A 253 2.80 16.68 0.68
N GLU A 254 2.37 17.63 -0.15
CA GLU A 254 1.54 18.77 0.29
C GLU A 254 0.15 18.30 0.74
N ARG A 255 -0.49 17.42 -0.05
CA ARG A 255 -1.78 16.80 0.26
C ARG A 255 -1.69 15.92 1.49
N ALA A 256 -0.65 15.10 1.58
CA ALA A 256 -0.34 14.33 2.77
C ALA A 256 -0.14 15.25 3.98
N SER A 257 0.56 16.37 3.83
CA SER A 257 0.74 17.32 4.94
C SER A 257 -0.57 17.96 5.37
N TYR A 258 -1.51 18.23 4.47
CA TYR A 258 -2.86 18.64 4.83
C TYR A 258 -3.58 17.52 5.61
N GLY A 259 -3.51 16.28 5.12
CA GLY A 259 -4.08 15.10 5.80
C GLY A 259 -3.57 14.89 7.24
N THR A 260 -2.28 15.15 7.50
CA THR A 260 -1.73 15.07 8.87
C THR A 260 -2.29 16.13 9.83
N ARG A 261 -2.77 17.26 9.32
CA ARG A 261 -3.29 18.38 10.13
C ARG A 261 -4.82 18.38 10.17
N ARG A 262 -5.46 17.67 9.25
CA ARG A 262 -6.91 17.59 9.14
C ARG A 262 -7.54 17.03 10.41
N ARG A 263 -8.48 17.81 10.97
CA ARG A 263 -9.35 17.38 12.06
C ARG A 263 -10.62 16.83 11.45
N VAL A 264 -10.78 15.51 11.49
CA VAL A 264 -11.99 14.81 11.07
C VAL A 264 -12.38 13.84 12.18
N THR A 265 -13.68 13.69 12.38
CA THR A 265 -14.26 12.50 13.02
C THR A 265 -14.04 11.34 12.06
N MET A 266 -13.71 10.17 12.57
CA MET A 266 -13.48 8.98 11.75
C MET A 266 -14.19 7.82 12.43
N GLU A 267 -15.51 7.80 12.33
CA GLU A 267 -16.36 6.81 13.01
C GLU A 267 -17.09 5.92 12.00
N SER A 268 -17.16 6.36 10.75
CA SER A 268 -17.86 5.67 9.67
C SER A 268 -17.04 5.59 8.37
N GLU A 269 -17.47 4.70 7.49
CA GLU A 269 -16.98 4.63 6.10
C GLU A 269 -17.21 5.95 5.34
N SER A 270 -18.33 6.63 5.61
CA SER A 270 -18.62 7.96 5.04
C SER A 270 -17.58 9.01 5.45
N ASP A 271 -17.07 8.94 6.67
CA ASP A 271 -16.00 9.83 7.13
C ASP A 271 -14.68 9.56 6.42
N VAL A 272 -14.36 8.27 6.21
CA VAL A 272 -13.19 7.87 5.43
C VAL A 272 -13.33 8.38 4.00
N HIS A 273 -14.50 8.20 3.36
CA HIS A 273 -14.79 8.74 2.03
C HIS A 273 -14.59 10.26 1.98
N SER A 274 -15.14 10.99 2.95
CA SER A 274 -15.01 12.45 3.05
C SER A 274 -13.54 12.89 3.19
N LEU A 275 -12.76 12.16 4.00
CA LEU A 275 -11.33 12.42 4.18
C LEU A 275 -10.55 12.22 2.88
N VAL A 276 -10.76 11.10 2.18
CA VAL A 276 -10.03 10.79 0.95
C VAL A 276 -10.46 11.66 -0.22
N GLU A 277 -11.72 12.10 -0.25
CA GLU A 277 -12.23 13.03 -1.24
C GLU A 277 -11.63 14.44 -1.04
N ASP A 278 -11.59 14.94 0.18
CA ASP A 278 -10.98 16.24 0.54
C ASP A 278 -9.48 16.26 0.18
N ILE A 279 -8.74 15.21 0.56
CA ILE A 279 -7.28 15.15 0.34
C ILE A 279 -6.93 14.81 -1.10
N GLY A 280 -7.61 13.81 -1.68
CA GLY A 280 -7.34 13.32 -3.03
C GLY A 280 -7.95 14.20 -4.13
N ASN A 281 -8.97 15.00 -3.80
CA ASN A 281 -9.70 15.88 -4.71
C ASN A 281 -10.03 15.21 -6.06
N ARG A 282 -10.46 13.94 -5.99
CA ARG A 282 -10.79 13.07 -7.13
C ARG A 282 -9.73 13.04 -8.26
N ASN A 283 -8.48 13.37 -7.94
CA ASN A 283 -7.40 13.50 -8.92
C ASN A 283 -6.42 12.35 -8.78
N ARG A 284 -6.37 11.51 -9.81
CA ARG A 284 -5.55 10.29 -9.84
C ARG A 284 -4.08 10.53 -10.21
N TYR A 285 -3.70 11.71 -10.67
CA TYR A 285 -2.39 11.97 -11.30
C TYR A 285 -1.25 12.25 -10.31
N TYR A 286 -1.41 11.84 -9.05
CA TYR A 286 -0.42 11.99 -8.00
C TYR A 286 0.23 10.66 -7.68
N GLY A 287 1.41 10.67 -7.07
CA GLY A 287 2.09 9.43 -6.65
C GLY A 287 1.25 8.56 -5.71
N ILE A 288 0.31 9.17 -4.97
CA ILE A 288 -0.79 8.48 -4.30
C ILE A 288 -2.11 8.81 -4.98
N ASN A 289 -2.85 7.79 -5.38
CA ASN A 289 -4.23 7.91 -5.83
C ASN A 289 -5.19 7.23 -4.83
N LEU A 290 -6.15 8.02 -4.36
CA LEU A 290 -7.20 7.60 -3.41
C LEU A 290 -8.56 7.38 -4.07
N THR A 291 -8.69 7.56 -5.39
CA THR A 291 -10.00 7.58 -6.07
C THR A 291 -10.71 6.23 -6.11
N ASN A 292 -10.03 5.13 -5.82
CA ASN A 292 -10.65 3.80 -5.76
C ASN A 292 -11.47 3.58 -4.48
N ILE A 293 -11.23 4.37 -3.43
CA ILE A 293 -11.87 4.21 -2.12
C ILE A 293 -13.34 4.66 -2.17
N HIS A 294 -14.23 3.82 -1.65
CA HIS A 294 -15.71 3.96 -1.65
C HIS A 294 -16.31 4.14 -3.05
N ARG A 295 -15.72 3.48 -4.05
CA ARG A 295 -16.35 3.31 -5.35
C ARG A 295 -17.02 1.93 -5.45
N PRO A 296 -18.33 1.85 -5.71
CA PRO A 296 -19.05 0.57 -5.78
C PRO A 296 -18.49 -0.42 -6.81
N ASP A 297 -17.84 0.10 -7.87
CA ASP A 297 -17.28 -0.65 -8.99
C ASP A 297 -15.79 -0.98 -8.83
N LYS A 298 -15.14 -0.54 -7.74
CA LYS A 298 -13.69 -0.73 -7.55
C LYS A 298 -13.35 -1.33 -6.18
N PRO A 299 -12.27 -2.11 -6.09
CA PRO A 299 -11.71 -2.51 -4.80
C PRO A 299 -11.30 -1.28 -3.98
N ASN A 300 -11.55 -1.32 -2.67
CA ASN A 300 -11.11 -0.30 -1.72
C ASN A 300 -9.59 -0.37 -1.50
N THR A 301 -8.84 0.27 -2.40
CA THR A 301 -7.38 0.26 -2.41
C THR A 301 -6.79 1.67 -2.47
N ILE A 302 -5.61 1.84 -1.91
CA ILE A 302 -4.73 2.98 -2.19
C ILE A 302 -3.80 2.58 -3.33
N GLU A 303 -3.74 3.38 -4.39
CA GLU A 303 -2.86 3.15 -5.54
C GLU A 303 -1.58 3.99 -5.40
N PHE A 304 -0.44 3.31 -5.47
CA PHE A 304 0.89 3.89 -5.51
C PHE A 304 1.36 3.97 -6.96
N ARG A 305 1.51 5.19 -7.48
CA ARG A 305 1.82 5.51 -8.89
C ARG A 305 3.26 5.95 -9.12
N TYR A 306 4.05 6.01 -8.05
CA TYR A 306 5.42 6.51 -8.08
C TYR A 306 6.34 5.68 -8.99
N PHE A 307 6.11 4.37 -9.05
CA PHE A 307 7.07 3.42 -9.61
C PHE A 307 7.17 3.53 -11.13
N ASN A 308 8.39 3.39 -11.64
CA ASN A 308 8.62 3.14 -13.04
C ASN A 308 8.08 1.75 -13.42
N GLY A 309 7.70 1.59 -14.69
CA GLY A 309 7.40 0.28 -15.25
C GLY A 309 8.61 -0.65 -15.14
N SER A 310 8.36 -1.94 -14.99
CA SER A 310 9.39 -2.96 -14.89
C SER A 310 8.87 -4.29 -15.43
N LEU A 311 9.75 -5.06 -16.06
CA LEU A 311 9.55 -6.49 -16.33
C LEU A 311 10.56 -7.34 -15.54
N ASP A 312 11.18 -6.77 -14.50
CA ASP A 312 12.03 -7.49 -13.56
C ASP A 312 11.24 -7.84 -12.30
N PRO A 313 10.95 -9.13 -12.05
CA PRO A 313 10.13 -9.57 -10.93
C PRO A 313 10.65 -9.09 -9.57
N ALA A 314 11.98 -9.01 -9.39
CA ALA A 314 12.56 -8.54 -8.14
C ALA A 314 12.30 -7.05 -7.89
N THR A 315 12.49 -6.20 -8.91
CA THR A 315 12.10 -4.78 -8.82
C THR A 315 10.60 -4.61 -8.56
N ILE A 316 9.74 -5.40 -9.21
CA ILE A 316 8.28 -5.38 -8.97
C ILE A 316 7.97 -5.78 -7.51
N GLN A 317 8.60 -6.83 -7.00
CA GLN A 317 8.44 -7.26 -5.62
C GLN A 317 8.89 -6.19 -4.63
N ALA A 318 9.99 -5.48 -4.90
CA ALA A 318 10.41 -4.34 -4.07
C ALA A 318 9.35 -3.22 -4.03
N ASN A 319 8.73 -2.89 -5.17
CA ASN A 319 7.65 -1.90 -5.24
C ASN A 319 6.44 -2.35 -4.40
N ILE A 320 6.07 -3.63 -4.47
CA ILE A 320 5.00 -4.22 -3.65
C ILE A 320 5.37 -4.17 -2.17
N LYS A 321 6.60 -4.55 -1.79
CA LYS A 321 7.10 -4.48 -0.41
C LYS A 321 7.03 -3.04 0.13
N ILE A 322 7.42 -2.03 -0.65
CA ILE A 322 7.32 -0.62 -0.26
C ILE A 322 5.88 -0.20 -0.01
N ALA A 323 4.98 -0.43 -0.97
CA ALA A 323 3.60 -0.02 -0.86
C ALA A 323 2.89 -0.72 0.32
N ALA A 324 3.05 -2.05 0.43
CA ALA A 324 2.50 -2.83 1.53
C ALA A 324 3.12 -2.46 2.87
N GLY A 325 4.44 -2.28 2.94
CA GLY A 325 5.17 -1.92 4.16
C GLY A 325 4.72 -0.58 4.75
N ILE A 326 4.46 0.42 3.90
CA ILE A 326 3.91 1.72 4.34
C ILE A 326 2.51 1.55 4.97
N ILE A 327 1.62 0.78 4.35
CA ILE A 327 0.27 0.54 4.87
C ILE A 327 0.32 -0.27 6.18
N MET A 328 1.10 -1.34 6.21
CA MET A 328 1.26 -2.18 7.40
C MET A 328 1.91 -1.44 8.56
N ALA A 329 2.92 -0.60 8.30
CA ALA A 329 3.50 0.24 9.34
C ALA A 329 2.49 1.27 9.85
N SER A 330 1.67 1.85 8.96
CA SER A 330 0.61 2.79 9.35
C SER A 330 -0.42 2.16 10.27
N GLU A 331 -0.65 0.85 10.16
CA GLU A 331 -1.42 0.10 11.14
C GLU A 331 -0.66 -0.05 12.47
N LYS A 332 0.55 -0.61 12.42
CA LYS A 332 1.28 -1.20 13.57
C LYS A 332 2.12 -0.22 14.39
N VAL A 333 2.80 0.75 13.78
CA VAL A 333 3.79 1.59 14.50
C VAL A 333 3.11 2.62 15.39
N ARG A 334 3.55 2.75 16.64
CA ARG A 334 2.90 3.62 17.64
C ARG A 334 3.95 4.09 18.64
N SER A 335 4.00 5.38 18.96
CA SER A 335 4.98 5.96 19.90
C SER A 335 4.62 5.79 21.38
N LYS A 336 3.48 5.17 21.69
CA LYS A 336 2.94 5.03 23.05
C LYS A 336 2.33 3.65 23.21
N ASP A 337 2.20 3.21 24.45
CA ASP A 337 1.44 2.02 24.79
C ASP A 337 -0.02 2.18 24.39
N LEU A 338 -0.64 1.05 24.06
CA LEU A 338 -2.09 0.95 24.09
C LEU A 338 -2.53 0.86 25.55
N ARG A 339 -3.77 1.26 25.82
CA ARG A 339 -4.28 1.41 27.19
C ARG A 339 -4.11 0.13 28.01
N ASP A 340 -4.39 -1.01 27.39
CA ASP A 340 -4.39 -2.32 28.04
C ASP A 340 -3.35 -3.30 27.46
N ALA A 341 -2.43 -2.83 26.60
CA ALA A 341 -1.39 -3.66 26.02
C ALA A 341 -0.08 -2.89 25.80
N PRO A 342 1.06 -3.40 26.32
CA PRO A 342 2.36 -2.80 26.05
C PRO A 342 2.68 -2.89 24.56
N THR A 343 3.07 -1.77 23.96
CA THR A 343 3.59 -1.73 22.61
C THR A 343 5.06 -2.20 22.64
N PRO A 344 5.49 -3.15 21.80
CA PRO A 344 6.89 -3.55 21.72
C PRO A 344 7.81 -2.35 21.52
N GLU A 345 8.98 -2.35 22.17
CA GLU A 345 9.89 -1.20 22.12
C GLU A 345 10.33 -0.87 20.69
N THR A 346 10.50 -1.88 19.85
CA THR A 346 10.80 -1.71 18.42
C THR A 346 9.70 -0.93 17.69
N MET A 347 8.43 -1.13 18.03
CA MET A 347 7.29 -0.39 17.45
C MET A 347 7.17 1.02 18.03
N LYS A 348 7.47 1.22 19.31
CA LYS A 348 7.61 2.55 19.95
C LYS A 348 8.64 3.39 19.23
N ARG A 349 9.81 2.81 19.03
CA ARG A 349 10.92 3.42 18.31
C ARG A 349 10.51 3.82 16.89
N ARG A 350 9.94 2.91 16.10
CA ARG A 350 9.45 3.21 14.74
C ARG A 350 8.40 4.33 14.72
N GLY A 351 7.48 4.32 15.70
CA GLY A 351 6.49 5.38 15.87
C GLY A 351 7.12 6.74 16.17
N ASN A 352 8.18 6.78 16.99
CA ASN A 352 8.94 7.99 17.28
C ASN A 352 9.71 8.51 16.06
N MET A 353 10.33 7.62 15.28
CA MET A 353 10.99 7.98 14.02
C MET A 353 9.99 8.59 13.04
N LEU A 354 8.83 7.92 12.84
CA LEU A 354 7.78 8.42 11.94
C LEU A 354 7.20 9.78 12.38
N ASN A 355 7.15 10.07 13.69
CA ASN A 355 6.72 11.38 14.19
C ASN A 355 7.69 12.51 13.81
N ASN A 356 8.96 12.19 13.61
CA ASN A 356 10.02 13.14 13.26
C ASN A 356 10.39 13.10 11.77
N ALA A 357 9.65 12.35 10.95
CA ALA A 357 9.96 12.13 9.54
C ALA A 357 10.11 13.44 8.74
N ARG A 358 11.16 13.50 7.90
CA ARG A 358 11.50 14.67 7.08
C ARG A 358 11.77 14.28 5.64
N ASN A 359 11.20 15.05 4.71
CA ASN A 359 11.30 14.80 3.27
C ASN A 359 12.64 15.30 2.71
N GLU A 360 13.73 14.64 3.09
CA GLU A 360 15.10 15.06 2.77
C GLU A 360 15.83 14.03 1.90
N ARG A 361 16.67 14.52 0.98
CA ARG A 361 17.48 13.72 0.05
C ARG A 361 18.84 13.35 0.67
N ASN A 362 18.83 12.53 1.72
CA ASN A 362 20.06 12.12 2.41
C ASN A 362 20.00 10.66 2.88
N ASN A 363 21.14 10.13 3.33
CA ASN A 363 21.25 8.75 3.79
C ASN A 363 20.51 8.51 5.12
N GLN A 364 20.35 9.54 5.96
CA GLN A 364 19.57 9.43 7.19
C GLN A 364 18.10 9.08 6.88
N SER A 365 17.47 9.78 5.93
CA SER A 365 16.12 9.48 5.46
C SER A 365 15.99 8.06 4.91
N LEU A 366 17.02 7.55 4.20
CA LEU A 366 17.02 6.18 3.70
C LEU A 366 17.02 5.15 4.83
N MET A 367 17.90 5.32 5.82
CA MET A 367 17.98 4.42 6.97
C MET A 367 16.67 4.43 7.76
N GLU A 368 16.13 5.61 8.04
CA GLU A 368 14.87 5.75 8.77
C GLU A 368 13.71 5.11 8.02
N PHE A 369 13.62 5.31 6.70
CA PHE A 369 12.62 4.68 5.85
C PHE A 369 12.69 3.15 5.97
N LEU A 370 13.89 2.58 5.81
CA LEU A 370 14.07 1.13 5.92
C LEU A 370 13.70 0.60 7.31
N ASP A 371 14.05 1.33 8.36
CA ASP A 371 13.84 0.94 9.75
C ASP A 371 12.37 1.05 10.20
N ILE A 372 11.63 2.02 9.67
CA ILE A 372 10.21 2.23 9.97
C ILE A 372 9.35 1.18 9.26
N PHE A 373 9.62 0.91 7.98
CA PHE A 373 8.70 0.16 7.12
C PHE A 373 9.02 -1.34 7.01
N PHE A 374 10.21 -1.79 7.42
CA PHE A 374 10.63 -3.19 7.32
C PHE A 374 11.28 -3.69 8.62
N SER A 375 10.82 -4.84 9.09
CA SER A 375 11.27 -5.43 10.36
C SER A 375 12.28 -6.57 10.20
N ARG A 376 12.39 -7.17 9.01
CA ARG A 376 13.42 -8.16 8.67
C ARG A 376 14.54 -7.51 7.88
N LYS A 377 15.80 -7.84 8.20
CA LYS A 377 16.97 -7.31 7.49
C LYS A 377 16.94 -7.68 6.01
N ARG A 378 16.47 -8.87 5.64
CA ARG A 378 16.35 -9.28 4.22
C ARG A 378 15.41 -8.38 3.41
N ASP A 379 14.32 -7.92 3.99
CA ASP A 379 13.38 -7.01 3.31
C ASP A 379 13.99 -5.62 3.17
N LYS A 380 14.72 -5.16 4.21
CA LYS A 380 15.48 -3.92 4.13
C LYS A 380 16.55 -3.98 3.05
N GLU A 381 17.32 -5.07 2.95
CA GLU A 381 18.35 -5.22 1.93
C GLU A 381 17.76 -5.31 0.52
N HIS A 382 16.60 -5.96 0.34
CA HIS A 382 15.88 -5.96 -0.94
C HIS A 382 15.54 -4.51 -1.36
N VAL A 383 14.90 -3.73 -0.49
CA VAL A 383 14.51 -2.35 -0.80
C VAL A 383 15.73 -1.42 -0.92
N LEU A 384 16.75 -1.62 -0.08
CA LEU A 384 18.03 -0.92 -0.17
C LEU A 384 18.72 -1.19 -1.51
N GLY A 385 18.60 -2.39 -2.08
CA GLY A 385 19.15 -2.69 -3.40
C GLY A 385 18.54 -1.84 -4.51
N VAL A 386 17.23 -1.56 -4.44
CA VAL A 386 16.59 -0.62 -5.37
C VAL A 386 17.09 0.80 -5.10
N LEU A 387 17.10 1.25 -3.85
CA LEU A 387 17.60 2.58 -3.47
C LEU A 387 19.07 2.82 -3.85
N ALA A 388 19.91 1.79 -3.78
CA ALA A 388 21.33 1.83 -4.08
C ALA A 388 21.60 2.11 -5.56
N ARG A 389 20.78 1.50 -6.44
CA ARG A 389 20.88 1.65 -7.90
C ARG A 389 20.34 2.98 -8.41
N ASN A 390 19.50 3.64 -7.61
CA ASN A 390 18.79 4.83 -8.01
C ASN A 390 19.38 6.09 -7.38
N THR A 391 19.27 7.19 -8.12
CA THR A 391 19.69 8.52 -7.67
C THR A 391 18.49 9.46 -7.54
N TRP A 392 18.67 10.58 -6.84
CA TRP A 392 17.62 11.61 -6.69
C TRP A 392 17.40 12.47 -7.95
N ARG A 393 17.82 11.99 -9.13
CA ARG A 393 17.86 12.74 -10.38
C ARG A 393 16.76 12.33 -11.34
#